data_AF-A0A1H8B6H0-F1
#
_entry.id   AF-A0A1H8B6H0-F1
#
_cell.length_a   1.000
_cell.length_b   1.000
_cell.length_c   1.000
_cell.angle_alpha   90.00
_cell.angle_beta   90.00
_cell.angle_gamma   90.00
#
_symmetry.space_group_name_H-M   'P 1'
#
loop_
_entity.id
_entity.type
_entity.pdbx_description
1 polymer ?
#
loop_
_entity_poly.entity_id
_entity_poly.type
_entity_poly.pdbx_seq_one_letter_code
_entity_poly.pdbx_strand_id
1 'polypeptide(L)'
;MDVIKLPFGESAPQETDCISIGAREDGRFDLNCSALLSCGDTDEAESVSLIGGAPYDSYEEAEAAGLAWAADHCVESLYVSSLPVGAVSGV
;
A
#
# COMPACT_ATOMS: atom_id res chain seq x y z
N MET A 1 -9.12 -11.32 2.28
CA MET A 1 -7.82 -10.68 2.03
C MET A 1 -6.69 -11.65 2.34
N ASP A 2 -6.01 -12.11 1.29
CA ASP A 2 -4.72 -12.79 1.33
C ASP A 2 -3.60 -11.74 1.31
N VAL A 3 -2.58 -11.88 2.15
CA VAL A 3 -1.52 -10.86 2.29
C VAL A 3 -0.19 -11.42 1.82
N ILE A 4 0.34 -10.81 0.75
CA ILE A 4 1.57 -11.25 0.08
C ILE A 4 2.67 -10.24 0.39
N LYS A 5 3.53 -10.56 1.36
CA LYS A 5 4.68 -9.70 1.70
C LYS A 5 5.80 -9.92 0.70
N LEU A 6 6.21 -8.86 0.02
CA LEU A 6 7.31 -8.87 -0.93
C LEU A 6 8.66 -8.71 -0.20
N PRO A 7 9.75 -9.18 -0.81
CA PRO A 7 11.10 -8.90 -0.33
C PRO A 7 11.35 -7.40 -0.21
N PHE A 8 12.22 -7.02 0.74
CA PHE A 8 12.62 -5.63 0.91
C PHE A 8 13.27 -5.07 -0.37
N GLY A 9 12.82 -3.89 -0.78
CA GLY A 9 13.23 -3.21 -2.02
C GLY A 9 12.50 -3.67 -3.27
N GLU A 10 11.59 -4.64 -3.16
CA GLU A 10 10.77 -5.09 -4.27
C GLU A 10 9.40 -4.39 -4.25
N SER A 11 8.94 -3.96 -5.43
CA SER A 11 7.66 -3.28 -5.60
C SER A 11 6.60 -4.23 -6.11
N ALA A 12 5.37 -4.03 -5.66
CA ALA A 12 4.22 -4.75 -6.19
C ALA A 12 3.98 -4.47 -7.68
N PRO A 13 3.38 -5.42 -8.41
CA PRO A 13 2.95 -5.19 -9.78
C PRO A 13 1.95 -4.02 -9.89
N GLN A 14 2.02 -3.26 -10.99
CA GLN A 14 1.19 -2.06 -11.20
C GLN A 14 -0.32 -2.32 -11.28
N GLU A 15 -0.72 -3.54 -11.62
CA GLU A 15 -2.13 -3.93 -11.81
C GLU A 15 -2.63 -4.80 -10.64
N THR A 16 -2.12 -4.57 -9.43
CA THR A 16 -2.50 -5.34 -8.23
C THR A 16 -2.79 -4.42 -7.06
N ASP A 17 -3.67 -4.87 -6.18
CA ASP A 17 -3.89 -4.20 -4.90
C ASP A 17 -2.63 -4.31 -4.06
N CYS A 18 -2.08 -3.17 -3.65
CA CYS A 18 -0.85 -3.14 -2.89
C CYS A 18 -0.78 -1.97 -1.91
N ILE A 19 0.00 -2.19 -0.85
CA ILE A 19 0.51 -1.14 0.00
C ILE A 19 2.03 -1.09 -0.12
N SER A 20 2.57 0.11 -0.20
CA SER A 20 3.99 0.39 -0.27
C SER A 20 4.38 1.24 0.92
N ILE A 21 5.29 0.71 1.74
CA ILE A 21 5.80 1.38 2.93
C ILE A 21 7.22 1.84 2.63
N GLY A 22 7.41 3.14 2.50
CA GLY A 22 8.71 3.75 2.25
C GLY A 22 9.35 4.25 3.53
N ALA A 23 10.58 3.84 3.83
CA ALA A 23 11.35 4.50 4.89
C ALA A 23 11.73 5.93 4.46
N ARG A 24 11.76 6.87 5.40
CA ARG A 24 12.23 8.24 5.21
C ARG A 24 13.62 8.42 5.81
N GLU A 25 14.35 9.45 5.34
CA GLU A 25 15.66 9.82 5.92
C GLU A 25 15.57 10.20 7.39
N ASP A 26 14.40 10.64 7.86
CA ASP A 26 14.18 11.02 9.26
C ASP A 26 13.77 9.85 10.17
N GLY A 27 13.77 8.62 9.64
CA GLY A 27 13.45 7.40 10.40
C GLY A 27 11.96 7.09 10.50
N ARG A 28 11.08 7.94 9.95
CA ARG A 28 9.64 7.67 9.82
C ARG A 28 9.31 6.92 8.53
N PHE A 29 8.05 6.51 8.39
CA PHE A 29 7.57 5.69 7.28
C PHE A 29 6.41 6.36 6.55
N ASP A 30 6.52 6.45 5.22
CA ASP A 30 5.41 6.82 4.34
C ASP A 30 4.62 5.58 3.95
N LEU A 31 3.30 5.75 3.85
CA LEU A 31 2.37 4.72 3.38
C LEU A 31 1.73 5.21 2.09
N ASN A 32 1.83 4.40 1.05
CA ASN A 32 1.04 4.52 -0.16
C ASN A 32 0.20 3.26 -0.34
N CYS A 33 -1.06 3.40 -0.70
CA CYS A 33 -1.95 2.28 -0.97
C CYS A 33 -2.61 2.46 -2.33
N SER A 34 -2.78 1.36 -3.05
CA SER A 34 -3.51 1.31 -4.31
C SER A 34 -4.37 0.06 -4.33
N ALA A 35 -5.63 0.21 -4.70
CA ALA A 35 -6.57 -0.89 -4.87
C ALA A 35 -7.41 -0.69 -6.12
N LEU A 36 -7.66 -1.77 -6.83
CA LEU A 36 -8.60 -1.89 -7.94
C LEU A 36 -9.90 -2.43 -7.36
N LEU A 37 -10.84 -1.54 -7.04
CA LEU A 37 -12.14 -1.95 -6.52
C LEU A 37 -12.92 -2.69 -7.61
N SER A 38 -13.10 -3.98 -7.39
CA SER A 38 -14.09 -4.80 -8.12
C SER A 38 -15.30 -5.18 -7.26
N CYS A 39 -15.37 -4.68 -6.02
CA CYS A 39 -16.46 -4.96 -5.10
C CYS A 39 -17.61 -3.95 -5.24
N GLY A 40 -18.58 -4.29 -6.08
CA GLY A 40 -19.83 -3.54 -6.28
C GLY A 40 -20.58 -4.04 -7.51
N ASP A 41 -21.90 -3.84 -7.57
CA ASP A 41 -22.75 -4.16 -8.74
C ASP A 41 -22.51 -3.18 -9.92
N THR A 42 -21.38 -2.47 -9.91
CA THR A 42 -20.99 -1.45 -10.88
C THR A 42 -20.01 -2.05 -11.87
N ASP A 43 -20.36 -1.98 -13.15
CA ASP A 43 -19.62 -2.53 -14.30
C ASP A 43 -18.27 -1.82 -14.56
N GLU A 44 -17.89 -0.84 -13.73
CA GLU A 44 -16.69 -0.02 -13.88
C GLU A 44 -15.69 -0.32 -12.75
N ALA A 45 -14.49 -0.77 -13.10
CA ALA A 45 -13.39 -0.95 -12.16
C ALA A 45 -12.90 0.43 -11.69
N GLU A 46 -13.28 0.82 -10.47
CA GLU A 46 -12.80 2.06 -9.86
C GLU A 46 -11.47 1.79 -9.13
N SER A 47 -10.41 2.50 -9.52
CA SER A 47 -9.13 2.45 -8.80
C SER A 47 -9.10 3.50 -7.68
N VAL A 48 -8.84 3.08 -6.45
CA VAL A 48 -8.64 4.00 -5.32
C VAL A 48 -7.18 3.96 -4.89
N SER A 49 -6.58 5.14 -4.77
CA SER A 49 -5.23 5.30 -4.28
C SER A 49 -5.19 6.25 -3.10
N LEU A 50 -4.49 5.82 -2.04
CA LEU A 50 -4.11 6.67 -0.92
C LEU A 50 -2.62 6.98 -1.08
N ILE A 51 -2.31 8.18 -1.56
CA ILE A 51 -0.94 8.65 -1.77
C ILE A 51 -0.69 9.84 -0.86
N GLY A 52 0.31 9.69 0.03
CA GLY A 52 0.67 10.75 0.96
C GLY A 52 -0.27 10.85 2.15
N GLY A 53 0.34 10.83 3.34
CA GLY A 53 -0.31 10.99 4.63
C GLY A 53 0.68 11.51 5.66
N ALA A 54 0.26 11.61 6.92
CA ALA A 54 1.23 11.82 8.00
C ALA A 54 2.15 10.59 8.08
N PRO A 55 3.48 10.79 8.14
CA PRO A 55 4.40 9.67 8.21
C PRO A 55 4.30 8.99 9.58
N TYR A 56 4.36 7.66 9.58
CA TYR A 56 4.25 6.81 10.76
C TYR A 56 5.59 6.69 11.49
N ASP A 57 5.54 6.53 12.80
CA ASP A 57 6.74 6.37 13.64
C ASP A 57 7.41 4.99 13.45
N SER A 58 6.65 3.98 13.01
CA SER A 58 7.17 2.63 12.81
C SER A 58 6.58 1.93 11.58
N TYR A 59 7.33 0.96 11.04
CA TYR A 59 6.86 0.11 9.94
C TYR A 59 5.58 -0.65 10.33
N GLU A 60 5.48 -1.14 11.56
CA GLU A 60 4.32 -1.88 12.05
C GLU A 60 3.05 -1.02 12.05
N GLU A 61 3.15 0.27 12.41
CA GLU A 61 2.03 1.21 12.35
C GLU A 61 1.61 1.50 10.91
N ALA A 62 2.56 1.72 10.00
CA ALA A 62 2.28 1.92 8.58
C ALA A 62 1.62 0.68 7.97
N GLU A 63 2.13 -0.52 8.29
CA GLU A 63 1.56 -1.79 7.83
C GLU A 63 0.13 -1.99 8.38
N ALA A 64 -0.08 -1.77 9.67
CA ALA A 64 -1.41 -1.89 10.27
C ALA A 64 -2.42 -0.92 9.65
N ALA A 65 -2.01 0.33 9.38
CA ALA A 65 -2.87 1.31 8.72
C ALA A 65 -3.19 0.93 7.27
N GLY A 66 -2.20 0.44 6.51
CA GLY A 66 -2.41 -0.04 5.14
C GLY A 66 -3.31 -1.27 5.06
N LEU A 67 -3.16 -2.21 6.00
CA LEU A 67 -4.02 -3.39 6.10
C LEU A 67 -5.46 -3.01 6.47
N ALA A 68 -5.64 -2.06 7.39
CA ALA A 68 -6.96 -1.55 7.76
C ALA A 68 -7.65 -0.86 6.58
N TRP A 69 -6.91 -0.06 5.82
CA TRP A 69 -7.39 0.56 4.58
C TRP A 69 -7.83 -0.50 3.57
N ALA A 70 -6.98 -1.49 3.28
CA ALA A 70 -7.30 -2.54 2.31
C ALA A 70 -8.52 -3.38 2.72
N ALA A 71 -8.71 -3.60 4.03
CA ALA A 71 -9.87 -4.30 4.57
C ALA A 71 -11.19 -3.53 4.36
N ASP A 72 -11.15 -2.20 4.43
CA ASP A 72 -12.31 -1.33 4.14
C ASP A 72 -12.69 -1.35 2.65
N HIS A 73 -11.70 -1.58 1.79
CA HIS A 73 -11.82 -1.61 0.33
C HIS A 73 -12.07 -3.00 -0.27
N CYS A 74 -12.42 -4.00 0.56
CA CYS A 74 -12.75 -5.36 0.12
C CYS A 74 -11.68 -6.03 -0.77
N VAL A 75 -10.39 -5.77 -0.51
CA VAL A 75 -9.29 -6.35 -1.28
C VAL A 75 -9.20 -7.86 -1.07
N GLU A 76 -9.17 -8.63 -2.16
CA GLU A 76 -9.03 -10.09 -2.11
C GLU A 76 -7.58 -10.52 -1.86
N SER A 77 -6.62 -9.92 -2.55
CA SER A 77 -5.18 -10.19 -2.41
C SER A 77 -4.41 -8.88 -2.33
N LEU A 78 -3.66 -8.67 -1.26
CA LEU A 78 -2.90 -7.44 -1.01
C LEU A 78 -1.40 -7.71 -1.00
N TYR A 79 -0.66 -7.04 -1.87
CA TYR A 79 0.79 -7.05 -1.86
C TYR A 79 1.36 -5.99 -0.90
N VAL A 80 2.27 -6.38 -0.02
CA VAL A 80 2.94 -5.46 0.91
C VAL A 80 4.39 -5.30 0.48
N SER A 81 4.73 -4.09 0.02
CA SER A 81 6.08 -3.73 -0.42
C SER A 81 6.77 -2.88 0.63
N SER A 82 8.00 -3.24 0.99
CA SER A 82 8.83 -2.44 1.91
C SER A 82 9.99 -1.81 1.12
N LEU A 83 9.97 -0.49 0.98
CA LEU A 83 10.85 0.24 0.08
C LEU A 83 11.93 1.00 0.87
N PRO A 84 13.18 1.01 0.40
CA PRO A 84 14.24 1.77 1.02
C PRO A 84 14.00 3.27 0.89
N VAL A 85 14.77 4.03 1.67
CA VAL A 85 14.72 5.49 1.65
C VAL A 85 14.92 6.03 0.23
N GLY A 86 13.97 6.85 -0.22
CA GLY A 86 13.98 7.47 -1.55
C GLY A 86 13.34 6.65 -2.68
N ALA A 87 12.89 5.42 -2.43
CA ALA A 87 12.24 4.58 -3.45
C ALA A 87 10.74 4.88 -3.67
N VAL A 88 10.10 5.65 -2.78
CA VAL A 88 8.71 6.12 -2.96
C VAL A 88 8.60 7.40 -3.80
N SER A 89 9.71 7.98 -4.26
CA SER A 89 9.75 9.13 -5.17
C SER A 89 9.57 8.69 -6.61
N GLY A 90 8.34 8.42 -7.01
CA GLY A 90 7.99 8.05 -8.38
C GLY A 90 6.51 8.24 -8.67
N VAL A 91 6.01 9.47 -8.50
CA VAL A 91 4.82 9.96 -9.19
C VAL A 91 5.25 11.03 -10.19
#